data_AF-A0A956KPI2-F1
#
_entry.id   AF-A0A956KPI2-F1
#
_cell.length_a   1.000
_cell.length_b   1.000
_cell.length_c   1.000
_cell.angle_alpha   90.00
_cell.angle_beta   90.00
_cell.angle_gamma   90.00
#
_symmetry.space_group_name_H-M   'P 1'
#
loop_
_entity.id
_entity.type
_entity.pdbx_description
1 polymer ?
#
loop_
_entity_poly.entity_id
_entity_poly.type
_entity_poly.pdbx_seq_one_letter_code
_entity_poly.pdbx_strand_id
1 'polypeptide(L)'
;PRHVVLTGGEPLLFSPAAELSRRLRAAGHHLTIETAGTVWCEGIEADLMSISPKLAHSTPWERAREEGKARLATMHEAARLRPQLLARLLAAFEWQLKFVVRTADAATLGEDLDEIDELLAGLEIHGRRERVLLMPEGTDDEALRRGYRTALAACQARGYRLGLRLHIHLFGHTPGT
;
A
#
# COMPACT_ATOMS: atom_id res chain seq x y z
N PRO A 1 4.37 16.03 17.75
CA PRO A 1 3.46 15.90 16.57
C PRO A 1 2.08 15.41 17.07
N ARG A 2 0.96 15.73 16.41
CA ARG A 2 -0.36 15.16 16.77
C ARG A 2 -0.63 13.82 16.09
N HIS A 3 -0.19 13.69 14.84
CA HIS A 3 -0.26 12.46 14.06
C HIS A 3 1.15 11.93 13.84
N VAL A 4 1.32 10.62 13.98
CA VAL A 4 2.56 9.92 13.72
C VAL A 4 2.28 8.81 12.72
N VAL A 5 3.11 8.73 11.68
CA VAL A 5 3.07 7.65 10.70
C VAL A 5 4.26 6.75 10.97
N LEU A 6 4.01 5.48 11.31
CA LEU A 6 5.03 4.46 11.40
C LEU A 6 5.06 3.69 10.09
N THR A 7 6.18 3.80 9.37
CA THR A 7 6.37 3.26 8.03
C THR A 7 7.83 2.79 7.86
N GLY A 8 8.23 2.50 6.62
CA GLY A 8 9.56 2.04 6.21
C GLY A 8 9.63 0.52 6.11
N GLY A 9 10.36 0.02 5.10
CA GLY A 9 10.45 -1.43 4.82
C GLY A 9 9.10 -2.13 4.99
N GLU A 10 9.05 -3.08 5.92
CA GLU A 10 7.81 -3.56 6.53
C GLU A 10 7.91 -3.34 8.05
N PRO A 11 7.19 -2.36 8.63
CA PRO A 11 7.37 -2.01 10.05
C PRO A 11 6.91 -3.12 10.99
N LEU A 12 5.98 -3.99 10.54
CA LEU A 12 5.44 -5.07 11.37
C LEU A 12 6.41 -6.25 11.53
N LEU A 13 7.53 -6.28 10.80
CA LEU A 13 8.58 -7.30 10.97
C LEU A 13 9.30 -7.20 12.33
N PHE A 14 9.30 -6.03 12.95
CA PHE A 14 10.13 -5.75 14.11
C PHE A 14 9.29 -5.74 15.38
N SER A 15 9.52 -6.67 16.30
CA SER A 15 8.80 -6.70 17.58
C SER A 15 8.88 -5.40 18.40
N PRO A 16 9.95 -4.57 18.34
CA PRO A 16 9.94 -3.25 18.98
C PRO A 16 8.88 -2.27 18.45
N ALA A 17 8.32 -2.51 17.25
CA ALA A 17 7.24 -1.68 16.72
C ALA A 17 6.01 -1.70 17.64
N ALA A 18 5.72 -2.83 18.27
CA ALA A 18 4.65 -2.96 19.24
C ALA A 18 4.85 -2.03 20.45
N GLU A 19 6.04 -2.05 21.05
CA GLU A 19 6.36 -1.16 22.18
C GLU A 19 6.31 0.32 21.79
N LEU A 20 6.87 0.67 20.63
CA LEU A 20 6.81 2.03 20.12
C LEU A 20 5.35 2.49 19.91
N SER A 21 4.52 1.64 19.31
CA SER A 21 3.13 1.96 19.03
C SER A 21 2.33 2.28 20.30
N ARG A 22 2.46 1.45 21.34
CA ARG A 22 1.83 1.66 22.64
C ARG A 22 2.26 2.97 23.27
N ARG A 23 3.57 3.27 23.27
CA ARG A 23 4.10 4.52 23.84
C ARG A 23 3.57 5.74 23.11
N LEU A 24 3.52 5.70 21.78
CA LEU A 24 3.00 6.81 20.97
C LEU A 24 1.52 7.08 21.26
N ARG A 25 0.70 6.02 21.34
CA ARG A 25 -0.72 6.17 21.66
C ARG A 25 -0.96 6.60 23.10
N ALA A 26 -0.22 6.06 24.07
CA ALA A 26 -0.27 6.48 25.46
C ALA A 26 0.14 7.96 25.64
N ALA A 27 1.00 8.49 24.77
CA ALA A 27 1.36 9.90 24.71
C ALA A 27 0.30 10.78 24.00
N GLY A 28 -0.83 10.21 23.57
CA GLY A 28 -1.95 10.92 22.94
C GLY A 28 -1.79 11.20 21.44
N HIS A 29 -0.89 10.51 20.75
CA HIS A 29 -0.74 10.63 19.30
C HIS A 29 -1.77 9.76 18.56
N HIS A 30 -2.27 10.28 17.43
CA HIS A 30 -2.95 9.44 16.44
C HIS A 30 -1.90 8.70 15.60
N LEU A 31 -1.92 7.38 15.64
CA LEU A 31 -0.93 6.52 15.00
C LEU A 31 -1.49 5.85 13.74
N THR A 32 -0.91 6.18 12.59
CA THR A 32 -1.11 5.44 11.34
C THR A 32 0.06 4.51 11.10
N ILE A 33 -0.19 3.25 10.79
CA ILE A 33 0.84 2.30 10.35
C ILE A 33 0.70 2.05 8.85
N GLU A 34 1.78 2.21 8.10
CA GLU A 34 1.85 1.81 6.69
C GLU A 34 2.54 0.45 6.55
N THR A 35 1.85 -0.52 5.96
CA THR A 35 2.33 -1.92 5.86
C THR A 35 1.98 -2.53 4.51
N ALA A 36 2.73 -3.53 4.05
CA ALA A 36 2.33 -4.34 2.90
C ALA A 36 1.22 -5.36 3.26
N GLY A 37 0.96 -5.57 4.55
CA GLY A 37 -0.07 -6.49 5.04
C GLY A 37 0.32 -7.96 4.98
N THR A 38 1.63 -8.26 4.96
CA THR A 38 2.17 -9.62 4.85
C THR A 38 2.67 -10.20 6.17
N VAL A 39 2.63 -9.41 7.25
CA VAL A 39 3.16 -9.76 8.58
C VAL A 39 2.18 -9.34 9.66
N TRP A 40 2.09 -10.12 10.74
CA TRP A 40 1.40 -9.75 11.96
C TRP A 40 2.41 -9.45 13.07
N CYS A 41 2.24 -8.33 13.76
CA CYS A 41 3.06 -7.95 14.91
C CYS A 41 2.21 -8.03 16.18
N GLU A 42 2.55 -8.96 17.08
CA GLU A 42 1.78 -9.15 18.32
C GLU A 42 1.90 -7.91 19.24
N GLY A 43 0.76 -7.46 19.76
CA GLY A 43 0.67 -6.29 20.63
C GLY A 43 0.89 -4.95 19.92
N ILE A 44 0.84 -4.90 18.59
CA ILE A 44 0.83 -3.65 17.82
C ILE A 44 -0.48 -2.91 18.05
N GLU A 45 -0.38 -1.59 18.20
CA GLU A 45 -1.53 -0.71 18.26
C GLU A 45 -1.51 0.29 17.10
N ALA A 46 -2.67 0.64 16.57
CA ALA A 46 -2.82 1.68 15.58
C ALA A 46 -4.22 2.30 15.68
N ASP A 47 -4.33 3.57 15.32
CA ASP A 47 -5.62 4.21 15.04
C ASP A 47 -6.05 4.00 13.59
N LEU A 48 -5.09 3.78 12.67
CA LEU A 48 -5.34 3.45 11.27
C LEU A 48 -4.23 2.55 10.70
N MET A 49 -4.61 1.44 10.07
CA MET A 49 -3.74 0.64 9.20
C MET A 49 -3.92 1.08 7.75
N SER A 50 -2.91 1.74 7.18
CA SER A 50 -2.85 2.05 5.75
C SER A 50 -2.11 0.92 5.03
N ILE A 51 -2.86 -0.10 4.63
CA ILE A 51 -2.32 -1.34 4.07
C ILE A 51 -2.16 -1.17 2.56
N SER A 52 -0.98 -1.49 2.02
CA SER A 52 -0.67 -1.42 0.60
C SER A 52 -0.24 -2.79 0.08
N PRO A 53 -1.20 -3.69 -0.20
CA PRO A 53 -0.91 -4.97 -0.82
C PRO A 53 -0.18 -4.72 -2.15
N LYS A 54 0.90 -5.45 -2.36
CA LYS A 54 1.77 -5.30 -3.50
C LYS A 54 1.17 -6.04 -4.69
N LEU A 55 0.94 -5.38 -5.83
CA LEU A 55 0.41 -5.99 -7.06
C LEU A 55 1.52 -6.71 -7.85
N ALA A 56 1.18 -7.56 -8.81
CA ALA A 56 2.11 -8.44 -9.52
C ALA A 56 3.28 -7.69 -10.18
N HIS A 57 3.01 -6.48 -10.70
CA HIS A 57 4.03 -5.64 -11.34
C HIS A 57 5.13 -5.17 -10.38
N SER A 58 4.93 -5.28 -9.06
CA SER A 58 5.93 -4.89 -8.06
C SER A 58 7.00 -5.97 -7.81
N THR A 59 6.83 -7.18 -8.35
CA THR A 59 7.83 -8.23 -8.25
C THR A 59 9.01 -7.94 -9.19
N PRO A 60 10.26 -7.87 -8.69
CA PRO A 60 11.42 -7.41 -9.46
C PRO A 60 11.99 -8.50 -10.38
N TRP A 61 11.17 -9.04 -11.29
CA TRP A 61 11.54 -10.14 -12.19
C TRP A 61 12.74 -9.79 -13.08
N GLU A 62 12.74 -8.61 -13.69
CA GLU A 62 13.79 -8.17 -14.61
C GLU A 62 15.13 -8.03 -13.89
N ARG A 63 15.16 -7.26 -12.80
CA ARG A 63 16.34 -7.09 -11.96
C ARG A 63 16.88 -8.43 -11.45
N ALA A 64 15.99 -9.33 -11.02
CA ALA A 64 16.41 -10.66 -10.57
C ALA A 64 17.01 -11.50 -11.72
N ARG A 65 16.54 -11.33 -12.95
CA ARG A 65 17.10 -11.99 -14.13
C ARG A 65 18.49 -11.44 -14.45
N GLU A 66 18.67 -10.12 -14.43
CA GLU A 66 19.94 -9.44 -14.67
C GLU A 66 21.00 -9.81 -13.62
N GLU A 67 20.61 -9.89 -12.35
CA GLU A 67 21.51 -10.24 -11.25
C GLU A 67 21.73 -11.77 -11.10
N GLY A 68 21.12 -12.61 -11.95
CA GLY A 68 21.21 -14.08 -11.85
C GLY A 68 20.50 -14.68 -10.61
N LYS A 69 19.53 -13.95 -10.05
CA LYS A 69 18.79 -14.26 -8.81
C LYS A 69 17.31 -14.59 -9.06
N ALA A 70 16.96 -15.26 -10.15
CA ALA A 70 15.56 -15.58 -10.49
C ALA A 70 14.77 -16.28 -9.35
N ARG A 71 15.44 -17.12 -8.54
CA ARG A 71 14.85 -17.74 -7.34
C ARG A 71 14.34 -16.70 -6.33
N LEU A 72 15.05 -15.59 -6.17
CA LEU A 72 14.66 -14.51 -5.26
C LEU A 72 13.35 -13.88 -5.72
N ALA A 73 13.18 -13.58 -7.02
CA ALA A 73 11.91 -13.05 -7.54
C ALA A 73 10.74 -14.04 -7.35
N THR A 74 10.99 -15.34 -7.53
CA THR A 74 9.97 -16.38 -7.26
C THR A 74 9.54 -16.38 -5.79
N MET A 75 10.50 -16.26 -4.86
CA MET A 75 10.20 -16.14 -3.43
C MET A 75 9.44 -14.85 -3.11
N HIS A 76 9.80 -13.72 -3.74
CA HIS A 76 9.08 -12.46 -3.60
C HIS A 76 7.63 -12.60 -4.06
N GLU A 77 7.39 -13.17 -5.23
CA GLU A 77 6.03 -13.38 -5.76
C GLU A 77 5.20 -14.25 -4.81
N ALA A 78 5.75 -15.37 -4.36
CA ALA A 78 5.06 -16.28 -3.45
C ALA A 78 4.73 -15.65 -2.08
N ALA A 79 5.53 -14.66 -1.64
CA ALA A 79 5.33 -13.96 -0.37
C ALA A 79 4.58 -12.63 -0.52
N ARG A 80 4.28 -12.20 -1.75
CA ARG A 80 3.77 -10.86 -2.10
C ARG A 80 2.41 -10.56 -1.46
N LEU A 81 1.51 -11.55 -1.46
CA LEU A 81 0.17 -11.44 -0.91
C LEU A 81 -0.06 -12.54 0.14
N ARG A 82 -0.69 -12.16 1.25
CA ARG A 82 -1.09 -13.06 2.34
C ARG A 82 -2.57 -12.82 2.69
N PRO A 83 -3.53 -13.35 1.91
CA PRO A 83 -4.95 -13.04 2.08
C PRO A 83 -5.47 -13.29 3.50
N GLN A 84 -5.02 -14.36 4.17
CA GLN A 84 -5.45 -14.64 5.55
C GLN A 84 -4.95 -13.57 6.54
N LEU A 85 -3.74 -13.02 6.33
CA LEU A 85 -3.22 -11.94 7.17
C LEU A 85 -3.86 -10.60 6.84
N LEU A 86 -4.15 -10.32 5.57
CA LEU A 86 -4.93 -9.16 5.18
C LEU A 86 -6.30 -9.18 5.85
N ALA A 87 -7.03 -10.29 5.77
CA ALA A 87 -8.32 -10.44 6.45
C ALA A 87 -8.19 -10.22 7.98
N ARG A 88 -7.15 -10.78 8.62
CA ARG A 88 -6.88 -10.57 10.04
C ARG A 88 -6.64 -9.10 10.38
N LEU A 89 -5.84 -8.38 9.58
CA LEU A 89 -5.56 -6.95 9.80
C LEU A 89 -6.80 -6.09 9.62
N LEU A 90 -7.60 -6.35 8.57
CA LEU A 90 -8.83 -5.61 8.29
C LEU A 90 -9.91 -5.84 9.36
N ALA A 91 -9.93 -7.01 9.98
CA ALA A 91 -10.83 -7.31 11.09
C ALA A 91 -10.39 -6.68 12.42
N ALA A 92 -9.08 -6.49 12.62
CA ALA A 92 -8.52 -6.04 13.89
C ALA A 92 -8.38 -4.51 14.02
N PHE A 93 -8.30 -3.79 12.90
CA PHE A 93 -7.99 -2.36 12.89
C PHE A 93 -8.94 -1.56 12.01
N GLU A 94 -9.09 -0.27 12.32
CA GLU A 94 -9.54 0.69 11.30
C GLU A 94 -8.52 0.69 10.16
N TRP A 95 -9.03 0.64 8.92
CA TRP A 95 -8.19 0.38 7.76
C TRP A 95 -8.54 1.26 6.57
N GLN A 96 -7.53 1.42 5.71
CA GLN A 96 -7.66 1.78 4.31
C GLN A 96 -6.75 0.86 3.48
N LEU A 97 -7.18 0.56 2.25
CA LEU A 97 -6.36 -0.16 1.27
C LEU A 97 -5.81 0.84 0.26
N LYS A 98 -4.50 0.83 0.03
CA LYS A 98 -3.80 1.75 -0.89
C LYS A 98 -3.04 0.95 -1.94
N PHE A 99 -3.55 0.91 -3.16
CA PHE A 99 -2.90 0.21 -4.26
C PHE A 99 -2.04 1.17 -5.06
N VAL A 100 -0.77 0.82 -5.24
CA VAL A 100 0.08 1.50 -6.21
C VAL A 100 -0.25 0.93 -7.58
N VAL A 101 -0.61 1.79 -8.54
CA VAL A 101 -1.05 1.37 -9.88
C VAL A 101 -0.23 2.04 -10.97
N ARG A 102 0.01 1.28 -12.04
CA ARG A 102 0.61 1.74 -13.28
C ARG A 102 -0.44 2.54 -14.05
N THR A 103 -0.01 3.68 -14.59
CA THR A 103 -0.91 4.63 -15.25
C THR A 103 -0.35 5.17 -16.57
N ALA A 104 0.65 4.48 -17.12
CA ALA A 104 1.25 4.80 -18.41
C ALA A 104 0.21 4.72 -19.55
N ASP A 105 -0.68 3.74 -19.48
CA ASP A 105 -1.80 3.56 -20.40
C ASP A 105 -2.99 2.83 -19.72
N ALA A 106 -4.11 2.79 -20.43
CA ALA A 106 -5.36 2.21 -19.92
C ALA A 106 -5.33 0.68 -19.83
N ALA A 107 -4.54 -0.01 -20.66
CA ALA A 107 -4.46 -1.46 -20.64
C ALA A 107 -3.72 -1.94 -19.39
N THR A 108 -2.57 -1.31 -19.11
CA THR A 108 -1.75 -1.58 -17.93
C THR A 108 -2.50 -1.25 -16.64
N LEU A 109 -3.23 -0.12 -16.61
CA LEU A 109 -4.11 0.18 -15.48
C LEU A 109 -5.25 -0.85 -15.36
N GLY A 110 -5.78 -1.34 -16.47
CA GLY A 110 -6.80 -2.39 -16.50
C GLY A 110 -6.33 -3.67 -15.80
N GLU A 111 -5.13 -4.16 -16.11
CA GLU A 111 -4.54 -5.33 -15.46
C GLU A 111 -4.42 -5.16 -13.94
N ASP A 112 -3.94 -3.99 -13.50
CA ASP A 112 -3.81 -3.69 -12.07
C ASP A 112 -5.18 -3.63 -11.38
N LEU A 113 -6.19 -3.10 -12.06
CA LEU A 113 -7.56 -3.02 -11.54
C LEU A 113 -8.22 -4.40 -11.45
N ASP A 114 -8.00 -5.27 -12.43
CA ASP A 114 -8.51 -6.64 -12.41
C ASP A 114 -7.92 -7.42 -11.21
N GLU A 115 -6.61 -7.31 -10.98
CA GLU A 115 -5.97 -7.93 -9.81
C GLU A 115 -6.50 -7.35 -8.48
N ILE A 116 -6.74 -6.04 -8.41
CA ILE A 116 -7.37 -5.40 -7.24
C ILE A 116 -8.77 -5.94 -7.02
N ASP A 117 -9.60 -6.00 -8.06
CA ASP A 117 -10.99 -6.43 -7.96
C ASP A 117 -11.08 -7.91 -7.55
N GLU A 118 -10.18 -8.77 -8.05
CA GLU A 118 -10.02 -10.16 -7.60
C GLU A 118 -9.62 -10.26 -6.12
N LEU A 119 -8.63 -9.49 -5.68
CA LEU A 119 -8.19 -9.49 -4.29
C LEU A 119 -9.30 -9.01 -3.34
N LEU A 120 -10.01 -7.94 -3.71
CA LEU A 120 -11.14 -7.42 -2.92
C LEU A 120 -12.28 -8.43 -2.84
N ALA A 121 -12.58 -9.14 -3.93
CA ALA A 121 -13.56 -10.23 -3.93
C ALA A 121 -13.12 -11.38 -3.02
N GLY A 122 -11.85 -11.80 -3.07
CA GLY A 122 -11.29 -12.84 -2.20
C GLY A 122 -11.23 -12.46 -0.71
N LEU A 123 -11.25 -11.17 -0.39
CA LEU A 123 -11.35 -10.64 0.98
C LEU A 123 -12.79 -10.30 1.39
N GLU A 124 -13.78 -10.63 0.55
CA GLU A 124 -15.22 -10.33 0.75
C GLU A 124 -15.51 -8.83 0.96
N ILE A 125 -14.68 -7.96 0.37
CA ILE A 125 -14.85 -6.50 0.44
C ILE A 125 -15.79 -6.06 -0.68
N HIS A 126 -17.09 -6.19 -0.41
CA HIS A 126 -18.13 -5.78 -1.35
C HIS A 126 -18.56 -4.32 -1.16
N GLY A 127 -18.46 -3.79 0.07
CA GLY A 127 -18.80 -2.42 0.45
C GLY A 127 -17.60 -1.60 0.92
N ARG A 128 -17.84 -0.37 1.40
CA ARG A 128 -16.82 0.58 1.86
C ARG A 128 -15.73 0.88 0.82
N ARG A 129 -16.12 0.97 -0.45
CA ARG A 129 -15.22 1.20 -1.60
C ARG A 129 -14.44 2.50 -1.44
N GLU A 130 -14.99 3.48 -0.72
CA GLU A 130 -14.31 4.73 -0.36
C GLU A 130 -13.04 4.51 0.48
N ARG A 131 -12.88 3.36 1.14
CA ARG A 131 -11.65 3.02 1.88
C ARG A 131 -10.52 2.47 1.00
N VAL A 132 -10.79 2.24 -0.29
CA VAL A 132 -9.79 1.84 -1.27
C VAL A 132 -9.25 3.09 -1.98
N LEU A 133 -7.93 3.20 -2.07
CA LEU A 133 -7.22 4.27 -2.75
C LEU A 133 -6.44 3.70 -3.94
N LEU A 134 -6.58 4.33 -5.10
CA LEU A 134 -5.65 4.13 -6.23
C LEU A 134 -4.60 5.22 -6.21
N MET A 135 -3.35 4.83 -6.03
CA MET A 135 -2.20 5.74 -6.00
C MET A 135 -1.34 5.47 -7.23
N PRO A 136 -1.28 6.39 -8.20
CA PRO A 136 -0.36 6.25 -9.31
C PRO A 136 1.10 6.07 -8.83
N GLU A 137 1.81 5.19 -9.51
CA GLU A 137 3.28 5.19 -9.46
C GLU A 137 3.85 6.46 -10.09
N GLY A 138 5.10 6.77 -9.74
CA GLY A 138 5.78 7.96 -10.22
C GLY A 138 6.64 8.60 -9.15
N THR A 139 7.76 9.17 -9.59
CA THR A 139 8.75 9.86 -8.74
C THR A 139 8.92 11.33 -9.09
N ASP A 140 8.20 11.83 -10.10
CA ASP A 140 8.21 13.24 -10.51
C ASP A 140 6.77 13.80 -10.66
N ASP A 141 6.65 15.13 -10.56
CA ASP A 141 5.37 15.85 -10.61
C ASP A 141 4.61 15.61 -11.91
N GLU A 142 5.31 15.55 -13.05
CA GLU A 142 4.69 15.46 -14.37
C GLU A 142 4.06 14.09 -14.60
N ALA A 143 4.79 13.02 -14.29
CA ALA A 143 4.31 11.65 -14.33
C ALA A 143 3.11 11.46 -13.41
N LEU A 144 3.17 11.98 -12.18
CA LEU A 144 2.06 11.88 -11.23
C LEU A 144 0.81 12.62 -11.69
N ARG A 145 0.94 13.84 -12.24
CA ARG A 145 -0.21 14.59 -12.77
C ARG A 145 -0.90 13.86 -13.90
N ARG A 146 -0.14 13.23 -14.80
CA ARG A 146 -0.70 12.35 -15.84
C ARG A 146 -1.40 11.16 -15.19
N GLY A 147 -0.71 10.47 -14.28
CA GLY A 147 -1.24 9.28 -13.61
C GLY A 147 -2.54 9.53 -12.86
N TYR A 148 -2.67 10.67 -12.17
CA TYR A 148 -3.92 11.06 -11.50
C TYR A 148 -5.07 11.24 -12.48
N ARG A 149 -4.83 11.86 -13.64
CA ARG A 149 -5.85 12.03 -14.68
C ARG A 149 -6.31 10.67 -15.22
N THR A 150 -5.36 9.76 -15.45
CA THR A 150 -5.65 8.40 -15.92
C THR A 150 -6.44 7.60 -14.88
N ALA A 151 -6.04 7.64 -13.60
CA ALA A 151 -6.68 6.88 -12.53
C ALA A 151 -8.05 7.43 -12.10
N LEU A 152 -8.32 8.73 -12.33
CA LEU A 152 -9.53 9.39 -11.84
C LEU A 152 -10.82 8.71 -12.32
N ALA A 153 -10.90 8.37 -13.61
CA ALA A 153 -12.08 7.73 -14.17
C ALA A 153 -12.33 6.35 -13.53
N ALA A 154 -11.26 5.59 -13.29
CA ALA A 154 -11.34 4.30 -12.60
C ALA A 154 -11.80 4.45 -11.14
N CYS A 155 -11.29 5.47 -10.43
CA CYS A 155 -11.74 5.78 -9.07
C CYS A 155 -13.24 6.08 -9.03
N GLN A 156 -13.73 6.95 -9.92
CA GLN A 156 -15.14 7.33 -9.99
C GLN A 156 -16.04 6.13 -10.29
N ALA A 157 -15.65 5.29 -11.26
CA ALA A 157 -16.43 4.12 -11.65
C ALA A 157 -16.56 3.07 -10.53
N ARG A 158 -15.52 2.93 -9.68
CA ARG A 158 -15.46 1.91 -8.62
C ARG A 158 -15.80 2.43 -7.23
N GLY A 159 -16.01 3.74 -7.08
CA GLY A 159 -16.19 4.39 -5.78
C GLY A 159 -14.90 4.44 -4.94
N TYR A 160 -13.74 4.34 -5.56
CA TYR A 160 -12.44 4.45 -4.89
C TYR A 160 -12.04 5.92 -4.72
N ARG A 161 -11.12 6.17 -3.79
CA ARG A 161 -10.46 7.47 -3.63
C ARG A 161 -9.17 7.53 -4.44
N LEU A 162 -8.79 8.73 -4.85
CA LEU A 162 -7.48 8.97 -5.45
C LEU A 162 -6.43 9.16 -4.36
N GLY A 163 -5.37 8.35 -4.40
CA GLY A 163 -4.21 8.45 -3.51
C GLY A 163 -3.16 9.39 -4.10
N LEU A 164 -2.86 10.48 -3.38
CA LEU A 164 -1.91 11.50 -3.82
C LEU A 164 -0.53 11.31 -3.19
N ARG A 165 0.52 11.62 -3.94
CA ARG A 165 1.91 11.72 -3.45
C ARG A 165 2.32 13.18 -3.32
N LEU A 166 1.60 13.94 -2.48
CA LEU A 166 1.81 15.39 -2.32
C LEU A 166 3.25 15.78 -1.99
N HIS A 167 3.97 14.96 -1.22
CA HIS A 167 5.38 15.22 -0.91
C HIS A 167 6.24 15.29 -2.18
N ILE A 168 5.97 14.49 -3.22
CA ILE A 168 6.71 14.56 -4.49
C ILE A 168 6.43 15.86 -5.23
N HIS A 169 5.18 16.35 -5.20
CA HIS A 169 4.82 17.64 -5.81
C HIS A 169 5.49 18.82 -5.12
N LEU A 170 5.69 18.74 -3.81
CA LEU A 170 6.19 19.85 -3.00
C LEU A 170 7.72 19.84 -2.86
N PHE A 171 8.31 18.65 -2.75
CA PHE A 171 9.71 18.47 -2.38
C PHE A 171 10.49 17.58 -3.36
N GLY A 172 9.84 17.03 -4.38
CA GLY A 172 10.45 16.06 -5.29
C GLY A 172 10.68 14.70 -4.64
N HIS A 173 11.46 13.84 -5.30
CA HIS A 173 11.84 12.53 -4.80
C HIS A 173 13.00 12.62 -3.80
N THR A 174 12.80 13.38 -2.71
CA THR A 174 13.83 13.71 -1.74
C THR A 174 13.54 13.05 -0.39
N PRO A 175 14.42 12.15 0.10
CA PRO A 175 14.28 11.54 1.42
C PRO A 175 14.24 12.57 2.56
N GLY A 176 13.40 12.34 3.56
CA GLY A 176 13.33 13.18 4.77
C GLY A 176 12.49 14.45 4.64
N THR A 177 11.58 14.51 3.65
CA THR A 177 10.67 15.63 3.40
C THR A 177 9.21 15.23 3.43
#